data_AF-A0A7K3XY36-F1
#
_entry.id   AF-A0A7K3XY36-F1
#
_cell.length_a   1.000
_cell.length_b   1.000
_cell.length_c   1.000
_cell.angle_alpha   90.00
_cell.angle_beta   90.00
_cell.angle_gamma   90.00
#
_symmetry.space_group_name_H-M   'P 1'
#
loop_
_entity.id
_entity.type
_entity.pdbx_description
1 polymer ?
#
loop_
_entity_poly.entity_id
_entity_poly.type
_entity_poly.pdbx_seq_one_letter_code
_entity_poly.pdbx_strand_id
1 'polypeptide(L)'
;MEPFCTAEEYEARFGEAEDPDALAAVLSDASLLISCECRASGVDAEAPELAEALSYVCRHVAFRSLGAGSDAPFGATQYSAGVVGISESYTLANPYRDMFLTKPERRMLGIGRARAGFAAIGGPE
;
A
#
# COMPACT_ATOMS: atom_id res chain seq x y z
N MET A 1 0.10 -12.17 -12.74
CA MET A 1 0.75 -12.30 -11.42
C MET A 1 -0.36 -12.69 -10.45
N GLU A 2 -0.13 -13.70 -9.62
CA GLU A 2 -1.08 -14.01 -8.55
C GLU A 2 -1.03 -12.89 -7.51
N PRO A 3 -2.19 -12.38 -7.05
CA PRO A 3 -2.20 -11.30 -6.08
C PRO A 3 -1.70 -11.78 -4.72
N PHE A 4 -1.05 -10.90 -3.95
CA PHE A 4 -0.59 -11.21 -2.59
C PHE A 4 -1.72 -11.42 -1.58
N CYS A 5 -2.95 -11.09 -1.96
CA CYS A 5 -4.14 -11.20 -1.13
C CYS A 5 -5.32 -11.61 -2.01
N THR A 6 -6.13 -12.53 -1.51
CA THR A 6 -7.38 -12.98 -2.14
C THR A 6 -8.53 -12.02 -1.87
N ALA A 7 -9.59 -12.12 -2.67
CA ALA A 7 -10.81 -11.35 -2.42
C ALA A 7 -11.42 -11.70 -1.04
N GLU A 8 -11.41 -12.97 -0.64
CA GLU A 8 -11.91 -13.42 0.66
C GLU A 8 -11.16 -12.78 1.84
N GLU A 9 -9.83 -12.69 1.76
CA GLU A 9 -9.02 -12.02 2.78
C GLU A 9 -9.26 -10.51 2.84
N TYR A 10 -9.54 -9.88 1.70
CA TYR A 10 -9.96 -8.49 1.64
C TYR A 10 -11.32 -8.30 2.31
N GLU A 11 -12.31 -9.10 1.93
CA GLU A 11 -13.70 -8.98 2.40
C GLU A 11 -13.85 -9.32 3.88
N ALA A 12 -13.08 -10.30 4.38
CA ALA A 12 -13.01 -10.60 5.81
C ALA A 12 -12.57 -9.40 6.65
N ARG A 13 -11.85 -8.44 6.06
CA ARG A 13 -11.34 -7.26 6.74
C ARG A 13 -12.18 -6.00 6.51
N PHE A 14 -12.60 -5.76 5.27
CA PHE A 14 -13.21 -4.50 4.84
C PHE A 14 -14.70 -4.62 4.47
N GLY A 15 -15.24 -5.84 4.43
CA GLY A 15 -16.59 -6.13 3.93
C GLY A 15 -16.59 -6.46 2.44
N GLU A 16 -17.74 -6.95 1.98
CA GLU A 16 -18.00 -7.34 0.58
C GLU A 16 -17.74 -6.17 -0.38
N ALA A 17 -17.05 -6.43 -1.49
CA ALA A 17 -16.83 -5.42 -2.50
C ALA A 17 -18.07 -5.25 -3.40
N GLU A 18 -18.44 -4.01 -3.71
CA GLU A 18 -19.57 -3.72 -4.61
C GLU A 18 -19.36 -4.25 -6.03
N ASP A 19 -18.11 -4.32 -6.50
CA ASP A 19 -17.74 -4.83 -7.80
C ASP A 19 -16.56 -5.83 -7.67
N PRO A 20 -16.81 -7.14 -7.73
CA PRO A 20 -15.79 -8.17 -7.49
C PRO A 20 -14.73 -8.22 -8.60
N ASP A 21 -15.11 -7.91 -9.84
CA ASP A 21 -14.17 -7.85 -10.97
C ASP A 21 -13.20 -6.67 -10.82
N ALA A 22 -13.69 -5.51 -10.39
CA ALA A 22 -12.87 -4.35 -10.07
C ALA A 22 -11.97 -4.62 -8.86
N LEU A 23 -12.44 -5.34 -7.84
CA LEU A 23 -11.62 -5.76 -6.71
C LEU A 23 -10.46 -6.66 -7.18
N ALA A 24 -10.75 -7.67 -8.00
CA ALA A 24 -9.73 -8.58 -8.53
C ALA A 24 -8.67 -7.84 -9.36
N ALA A 25 -9.09 -6.90 -10.20
CA ALA A 25 -8.18 -6.04 -10.96
C ALA A 25 -7.30 -5.18 -10.02
N VAL A 26 -7.89 -4.56 -8.99
CA VAL A 26 -7.14 -3.76 -8.02
C VAL A 26 -6.13 -4.58 -7.25
N LEU A 27 -6.49 -5.77 -6.76
CA LEU A 27 -5.59 -6.64 -6.02
C LEU A 27 -4.40 -7.06 -6.89
N SER A 28 -4.65 -7.32 -8.18
CA SER A 28 -3.61 -7.64 -9.16
C SER A 28 -2.65 -6.47 -9.38
N ASP A 29 -3.20 -5.26 -9.61
CA ASP A 29 -2.41 -4.05 -9.83
C ASP A 29 -1.61 -3.64 -8.57
N ALA A 30 -2.22 -3.75 -7.39
CA ALA A 30 -1.57 -3.48 -6.10
C ALA A 30 -0.40 -4.45 -5.87
N SER A 31 -0.57 -5.73 -6.22
CA SER A 31 0.48 -6.73 -6.10
C SER A 31 1.64 -6.49 -7.07
N LEU A 32 1.34 -5.99 -8.28
CA LEU A 32 2.36 -5.57 -9.23
C LEU A 32 3.15 -4.36 -8.70
N LEU A 33 2.47 -3.35 -8.15
CA LEU A 33 3.12 -2.19 -7.52
C LEU A 33 4.07 -2.63 -6.40
N ILE A 34 3.59 -3.44 -5.47
CA ILE A 34 4.36 -3.93 -4.33
C ILE A 34 5.59 -4.72 -4.82
N SER A 35 5.41 -5.61 -5.79
CA SER A 35 6.50 -6.39 -6.39
C SER A 35 7.57 -5.51 -7.03
N CYS A 36 7.17 -4.48 -7.77
CA CYS A 36 8.08 -3.50 -8.37
C CYS A 36 8.87 -2.73 -7.31
N GLU A 37 8.21 -2.27 -6.25
CA GLU A 37 8.84 -1.52 -5.16
C GLU A 37 9.79 -2.39 -4.33
N CYS A 38 9.44 -3.64 -4.07
CA CYS A 38 10.31 -4.63 -3.43
C CYS A 38 11.57 -4.87 -4.28
N ARG A 39 11.39 -5.15 -5.57
CA ARG A 39 12.51 -5.36 -6.51
C ARG A 39 13.43 -4.15 -6.59
N ALA A 40 12.87 -2.94 -6.72
CA ALA A 40 13.64 -1.70 -6.76
C ALA A 40 14.45 -1.46 -5.48
N SER A 41 13.98 -2.01 -4.34
CA SER A 41 14.60 -1.83 -3.02
C SER A 41 15.48 -3.01 -2.60
N GLY A 42 15.63 -4.05 -3.42
CA GLY A 42 16.36 -5.27 -3.07
C GLY A 42 15.70 -6.09 -1.96
N VAL A 43 14.38 -5.97 -1.81
CA VAL A 43 13.55 -6.80 -0.93
C VAL A 43 13.06 -7.99 -1.74
N ASP A 44 13.22 -9.19 -1.18
CA ASP A 44 12.71 -10.42 -1.78
C ASP A 44 11.22 -10.60 -1.45
N ALA A 45 10.37 -10.35 -2.45
CA ALA A 45 8.91 -10.47 -2.29
C ALA A 45 8.42 -11.93 -2.24
N GLU A 46 9.30 -12.91 -2.44
CA GLU A 46 8.98 -14.34 -2.31
C GLU A 46 9.38 -14.90 -0.94
N ALA A 47 10.01 -14.08 -0.09
CA ALA A 47 10.44 -14.48 1.24
C ALA A 47 9.21 -14.79 2.13
N PRO A 48 9.10 -16.01 2.70
CA PRO A 48 7.93 -16.43 3.47
C PRO A 48 7.68 -15.55 4.69
N GLU A 49 8.72 -14.96 5.28
CA GLU A 49 8.58 -14.01 6.40
C GLU A 49 7.86 -12.70 6.02
N LEU A 50 7.77 -12.37 4.73
CA LEU A 50 7.09 -11.18 4.23
C LEU A 50 5.68 -11.46 3.74
N ALA A 51 5.26 -12.72 3.58
CA ALA A 51 3.96 -13.08 3.01
C ALA A 51 2.78 -12.36 3.70
N GLU A 52 2.74 -12.38 5.03
CA GLU A 52 1.72 -11.69 5.82
C GLU A 52 1.76 -10.17 5.65
N ALA A 53 2.96 -9.58 5.57
CA ALA A 53 3.14 -8.15 5.36
C ALA A 53 2.72 -7.74 3.93
N LEU A 54 3.02 -8.55 2.93
CA LEU A 54 2.63 -8.34 1.54
C LEU A 54 1.11 -8.42 1.38
N SER A 55 0.47 -9.43 1.97
CA SER A 55 -1.00 -9.55 2.01
C SER A 55 -1.63 -8.34 2.71
N TYR A 56 -1.09 -7.95 3.88
CA TYR A 56 -1.54 -6.76 4.62
C TYR A 56 -1.46 -5.49 3.78
N VAL A 57 -0.33 -5.24 3.13
CA VAL A 57 -0.14 -4.00 2.36
C VAL A 57 -1.02 -4.02 1.10
N CYS A 58 -1.14 -5.18 0.43
CA CYS A 58 -1.97 -5.35 -0.75
C CYS A 58 -3.44 -4.98 -0.48
N ARG A 59 -4.05 -5.54 0.58
CA ARG A 59 -5.44 -5.23 0.93
C ARG A 59 -5.65 -3.75 1.29
N HIS A 60 -4.68 -3.11 1.94
CA HIS A 60 -4.77 -1.70 2.33
C HIS A 60 -4.62 -0.75 1.14
N VAL A 61 -3.73 -1.08 0.19
CA VAL A 61 -3.63 -0.38 -1.10
C VAL A 61 -4.94 -0.54 -1.89
N ALA A 62 -5.50 -1.75 -1.91
CA ALA A 62 -6.75 -2.03 -2.60
C ALA A 62 -7.92 -1.24 -2.01
N PHE A 63 -8.07 -1.27 -0.70
CA PHE A 63 -9.10 -0.52 0.03
C PHE A 63 -9.02 0.98 -0.27
N ARG A 64 -7.80 1.55 -0.25
CA ARG A 64 -7.59 2.96 -0.59
C ARG A 64 -7.90 3.28 -2.05
N SER A 65 -7.61 2.35 -2.96
CA SER A 65 -7.82 2.55 -4.41
C SER A 65 -9.29 2.43 -4.81
N LEU A 66 -10.05 1.56 -4.16
CA LEU A 66 -11.50 1.43 -4.33
C LEU A 66 -12.25 2.54 -3.57
N GLY A 67 -11.77 2.91 -2.39
CA GLY A 67 -12.37 3.89 -1.50
C GLY A 67 -11.92 5.34 -1.71
N ALA A 68 -11.21 5.68 -2.78
CA ALA A 68 -10.68 7.02 -3.07
C ALA A 68 -11.77 8.12 -3.29
N GLY A 69 -13.03 7.84 -2.96
CA GLY A 69 -14.12 8.82 -2.79
C GLY A 69 -14.53 9.08 -1.32
N SER A 70 -13.90 8.43 -0.34
CA SER A 70 -14.16 8.64 1.09
C SER A 70 -12.92 9.23 1.77
N ASP A 71 -13.02 10.52 2.11
CA ASP A 71 -12.02 11.33 2.80
C ASP A 71 -11.74 10.78 4.22
N ALA A 72 -10.91 9.75 4.29
CA ALA A 72 -10.37 9.26 5.56
C ALA A 72 -8.87 9.04 5.41
N PRO A 73 -8.04 10.07 5.62
CA PRO A 73 -6.61 9.87 5.81
C PRO A 73 -6.40 8.99 7.04
N PHE A 74 -6.01 7.74 6.79
CA PHE A 74 -5.59 6.79 7.83
C PHE A 74 -4.36 7.37 8.54
N GLY A 75 -4.59 8.03 9.68
CA GLY A 75 -3.56 8.72 10.46
C GLY A 75 -3.97 10.03 11.17
N ALA A 76 -5.20 10.54 11.00
CA ALA A 76 -5.66 11.74 11.71
C ALA A 76 -6.63 11.41 12.86
N THR A 77 -6.09 11.19 14.06
CA THR A 77 -6.86 11.15 15.31
C THR A 77 -7.12 12.57 15.84
N GLN A 78 -7.70 13.45 15.01
CA GLN A 78 -8.32 14.68 15.51
C GLN A 78 -9.63 14.94 14.75
N TYR A 79 -10.72 14.49 15.35
CA TYR A 79 -12.04 15.07 15.14
C TYR A 79 -12.10 16.36 15.95
N SER A 80 -11.77 17.49 15.32
CA SER A 80 -12.14 18.80 15.85
C SER A 80 -13.41 19.23 15.11
N ALA A 81 -14.57 19.07 15.75
CA ALA A 81 -15.82 19.64 15.26
C ALA A 81 -15.77 21.17 15.42
N GLY A 82 -15.06 21.82 14.51
CA GLY A 82 -15.01 23.26 14.33
C GLY A 82 -15.98 23.68 13.24
N VAL A 83 -17.02 24.39 13.65
CA VAL A 83 -18.08 25.01 12.86
C VAL A 83 -17.53 25.95 11.77
N VAL A 84 -18.23 25.96 10.62
CA VAL A 84 -18.25 26.97 9.54
C VAL A 84 -17.18 26.89 8.45
N GLY A 85 -17.66 26.56 7.23
CA GLY A 85 -17.09 27.07 5.99
C GLY A 85 -16.10 26.15 5.28
N ILE A 86 -16.45 24.88 5.08
CA ILE A 86 -15.66 24.03 4.18
C ILE A 86 -16.13 24.31 2.75
N SER A 87 -15.26 24.98 1.99
CA SER A 87 -15.34 24.99 0.53
C SER A 87 -15.24 23.54 0.08
N GLU A 88 -16.33 22.96 -0.41
CA GLU A 88 -16.31 21.66 -1.09
C GLU A 88 -15.50 21.80 -2.39
N SER A 89 -14.18 21.69 -2.26
CA SER A 89 -13.30 21.47 -3.40
C SER A 89 -13.44 19.99 -3.73
N TYR A 90 -14.38 19.67 -4.62
CA TYR A 90 -14.44 18.38 -5.30
C TYR A 90 -13.15 18.24 -6.12
N THR A 91 -12.09 17.76 -5.46
CA THR A 91 -10.90 17.30 -6.16
C THR A 91 -11.32 16.01 -6.80
N LEU A 92 -11.60 16.08 -8.10
CA LEU A 92 -11.90 14.94 -8.98
C LEU A 92 -11.06 13.74 -8.53
N ALA A 93 -11.73 12.77 -7.91
CA ALA A 93 -11.10 11.57 -7.38
C ALA A 93 -10.25 10.96 -8.49
N ASN A 94 -8.98 10.76 -8.18
CA ASN A 94 -7.91 10.52 -9.12
C ASN A 94 -8.30 9.56 -10.28
N PRO A 95 -8.45 10.05 -11.53
CA PRO A 95 -8.95 9.24 -12.65
C PRO A 95 -7.98 8.13 -13.10
N TYR A 96 -6.74 8.12 -12.58
CA TYR A 96 -5.70 7.17 -12.95
C TYR A 96 -5.52 6.01 -11.97
N ARG A 97 -6.27 5.96 -10.85
CA ARG A 97 -6.00 4.99 -9.76
C ARG A 97 -4.51 4.95 -9.40
N ASP A 98 -3.87 6.09 -9.14
CA ASP A 98 -2.48 6.08 -8.64
C ASP A 98 -2.43 5.34 -7.32
N MET A 99 -2.01 4.09 -7.40
CA MET A 99 -1.66 3.27 -6.26
C MET A 99 -0.27 3.71 -5.82
N PHE A 100 -0.12 3.95 -4.52
CA PHE A 100 1.16 4.29 -3.92
C PHE A 100 1.33 3.56 -2.61
N LEU A 101 2.57 3.30 -2.22
CA LEU A 101 2.89 2.79 -0.89
C LEU A 101 3.17 3.96 0.06
N THR A 102 2.48 3.98 1.19
CA THR A 102 2.73 4.93 2.27
C THR A 102 4.06 4.62 2.97
N LYS A 103 4.64 5.62 3.66
CA LYS A 103 5.86 5.44 4.47
C LYS A 103 5.80 4.25 5.46
N PRO A 104 4.71 4.03 6.25
CA PRO A 104 4.63 2.89 7.15
C PRO A 104 4.57 1.54 6.41
N GLU A 105 3.83 1.45 5.29
CA GLU A 105 3.76 0.24 4.47
C GLU A 105 5.16 -0.11 3.89
N ARG A 106 5.87 0.89 3.37
CA ARG A 106 7.27 0.72 2.92
C ARG A 106 8.18 0.22 4.04
N ARG A 107 8.07 0.82 5.23
CA ARG A 107 8.86 0.41 6.41
C ARG A 107 8.55 -1.03 6.84
N MET A 108 7.28 -1.43 6.77
CA MET A 108 6.82 -2.79 7.08
C MET A 108 7.42 -3.81 6.11
N LEU A 109 7.49 -3.48 4.82
CA LEU A 109 8.11 -4.31 3.78
C LEU A 109 9.66 -4.23 3.78
N GLY A 110 10.28 -3.49 4.70
CA GLY A 110 11.73 -3.30 4.72
C GLY A 110 12.27 -2.36 3.62
N ILE A 111 11.41 -1.72 2.85
CA ILE A 111 11.74 -0.76 1.80
C ILE A 111 12.25 0.55 2.43
N GLY A 112 13.40 1.05 1.96
CA GLY A 112 13.99 2.31 2.43
C GLY A 112 14.83 2.20 3.71
N ARG A 113 15.12 0.98 4.20
CA ARG A 113 16.20 0.79 5.17
C ARG A 113 17.54 0.91 4.45
N ALA A 114 18.38 1.87 4.86
CA ALA A 114 19.77 1.89 4.45
C ALA A 114 20.42 0.58 4.92
N ARG A 115 20.81 -0.29 3.99
CA ARG A 115 21.75 -1.36 4.31
C ARG A 115 23.09 -0.67 4.53
N ALA A 116 23.52 -0.58 5.79
CA ALA A 116 24.87 -0.17 6.11
C ALA A 116 25.82 -1.25 5.56
N GLY A 117 26.22 -1.09 4.31
CA GLY A 117 27.31 -1.85 3.73
C GLY A 117 28.58 -1.41 4.45
N PHE A 118 29.09 -2.23 5.36
CA PHE A 118 30.45 -2.10 5.82
C PHE A 118 31.35 -2.43 4.62
N ALA A 119 31.72 -1.41 3.84
CA ALA A 119 32.88 -1.51 2.98
C ALA A 119 34.08 -1.58 3.92
N ALA A 120 34.59 -2.80 4.18
CA ALA A 120 35.93 -2.94 4.66
C ALA A 120 36.83 -2.31 3.60
N ILE A 121 37.28 -1.07 3.84
CA ILE A 121 38.40 -0.47 3.14
C ILE A 121 39.62 -1.25 3.62
N GLY A 122 39.79 -2.45 3.07
CA GLY A 122 41.03 -3.20 3.13
C GLY A 122 42.01 -2.46 2.24
N GLY A 123 42.89 -1.68 2.87
CA GLY A 123 44.08 -1.19 2.20
C GLY A 123 45.01 -2.35 1.87
N PRO A 124 45.78 -2.22 0.79
CA PRO A 124 47.13 -2.76 0.75
C PRO A 124 48.15 -1.64 0.59
N GLU A 125 49.05 -1.60 1.57
CA GLU A 125 50.51 -1.35 1.49
C GLU A 125 51.02 0.05 1.13
#